data_AF-A0A7V8NMT5-F1
#
_entry.id   AF-A0A7V8NMT5-F1
#
_cell.length_a   1.000
_cell.length_b   1.000
_cell.length_c   1.000
_cell.angle_alpha   90.00
_cell.angle_beta   90.00
_cell.angle_gamma   90.00
#
_symmetry.space_group_name_H-M   'P 1'
#
loop_
_entity.id
_entity.type
_entity.pdbx_description
1 polymer ?
#
loop_
_entity_poly.entity_id
_entity_poly.type
_entity_poly.pdbx_seq_one_letter_code
_entity_poly.pdbx_strand_id
1 'polypeptide(L)'
;MTPSKKSSHPVWRHHNFITVGPVDDYLYSMLPKREDVLAEMEQYATEHNIPIVGPAVARILEQLALMINAHTVFELGSAIGYSTIWWAQAVGENGRVIYTDGDAKNAERA
;
A
#
# COMPACT_ATOMS: atom_id res chain seq x y z
N MET A 1 -19.12 -25.37 -17.85
CA MET A 1 -18.46 -24.47 -16.89
C MET A 1 -17.33 -23.77 -17.60
N THR A 2 -17.48 -22.48 -17.91
CA THR A 2 -16.39 -21.67 -18.46
C THR A 2 -15.30 -21.54 -17.40
N PRO A 3 -14.00 -21.66 -17.75
CA PRO A 3 -12.93 -21.50 -16.78
C PRO A 3 -12.97 -20.05 -16.27
N SER A 4 -13.01 -19.88 -14.95
CA SER A 4 -12.82 -18.58 -14.31
C SER A 4 -11.45 -18.04 -14.74
N LYS A 5 -11.42 -16.95 -15.52
CA LYS A 5 -10.17 -16.25 -15.85
C LYS A 5 -9.52 -15.86 -14.52
N LYS A 6 -8.30 -16.33 -14.25
CA LYS A 6 -7.48 -15.79 -13.16
C LYS A 6 -7.48 -14.27 -13.30
N SER A 7 -7.82 -13.57 -12.21
CA SER A 7 -7.73 -12.12 -12.14
C SER A 7 -6.33 -11.69 -12.58
N SER A 8 -6.24 -10.78 -13.55
CA SER A 8 -4.96 -10.18 -13.97
C SER A 8 -4.40 -9.22 -12.94
N HIS A 9 -5.14 -8.95 -11.87
CA HIS A 9 -4.84 -7.91 -10.90
C HIS A 9 -4.13 -8.51 -9.69
N PRO A 10 -3.19 -7.77 -9.07
CA PRO A 10 -2.48 -8.24 -7.90
C PRO A 10 -3.45 -8.50 -6.74
N VAL A 11 -3.11 -9.46 -5.87
CA VAL A 11 -4.00 -9.93 -4.79
C VAL A 11 -4.36 -8.80 -3.81
N TRP A 12 -3.44 -7.87 -3.57
CA TRP A 12 -3.67 -6.69 -2.73
C TRP A 12 -4.64 -5.67 -3.35
N ARG A 13 -4.93 -5.77 -4.66
CA ARG A 13 -5.95 -4.94 -5.33
C ARG A 13 -7.27 -5.70 -5.31
N HIS A 14 -8.13 -5.36 -4.35
CA HIS A 14 -9.45 -5.97 -4.16
C HIS A 14 -10.46 -5.58 -5.25
N HIS A 15 -10.16 -5.95 -6.50
CA HIS A 15 -10.97 -5.67 -7.66
C HIS A 15 -12.35 -6.36 -7.55
N ASN A 16 -13.42 -5.60 -7.79
CA ASN A 16 -14.81 -6.07 -7.70
C ASN A 16 -15.22 -6.54 -6.29
N PHE A 17 -14.68 -5.90 -5.25
CA PHE A 17 -15.02 -6.16 -3.84
C PHE A 17 -16.06 -5.15 -3.30
N ILE A 18 -15.65 -3.90 -3.01
CA ILE A 18 -16.57 -2.81 -2.60
C ILE A 18 -17.12 -2.06 -3.81
N THR A 19 -16.23 -1.65 -4.71
CA THR A 19 -16.58 -0.99 -5.98
C THR A 19 -16.66 -2.03 -7.09
N VAL A 20 -17.47 -1.73 -8.11
CA VAL A 20 -17.49 -2.54 -9.33
C VAL A 20 -16.16 -2.38 -10.09
N GLY A 21 -15.71 -3.46 -10.73
CA GLY A 21 -14.40 -3.51 -11.41
C GLY A 21 -14.03 -2.27 -12.25
N PRO A 22 -14.92 -1.77 -13.14
CA PRO A 22 -14.63 -0.59 -13.96
C PRO A 22 -14.37 0.70 -13.15
N VAL A 23 -15.01 0.86 -11.99
CA VAL A 23 -14.77 2.02 -11.11
C VAL A 23 -13.38 1.90 -10.48
N ASP A 24 -13.00 0.69 -10.06
CA ASP A 24 -11.65 0.44 -9.54
C ASP A 24 -10.57 0.68 -10.61
N ASP A 25 -10.78 0.18 -11.83
CA ASP A 25 -9.87 0.44 -12.97
C ASP A 25 -9.74 1.94 -13.28
N TYR A 26 -10.85 2.68 -13.25
CA TYR A 26 -10.83 4.13 -13.43
C TYR A 26 -10.01 4.83 -12.33
N LEU A 27 -10.24 4.50 -11.05
CA LEU A 27 -9.47 5.06 -9.93
C LEU A 27 -7.97 4.80 -10.07
N TYR A 28 -7.59 3.56 -10.39
CA TYR A 28 -6.18 3.19 -10.56
C TYR A 28 -5.54 3.84 -11.81
N SER A 29 -6.32 4.08 -12.86
CA SER A 29 -5.84 4.77 -14.08
C SER A 29 -5.48 6.24 -13.86
N MET A 30 -6.07 6.87 -12.83
CA MET A 30 -5.81 8.26 -12.46
C MET A 30 -4.60 8.41 -11.52
N LEU A 31 -4.04 7.32 -11.01
CA LEU A 31 -2.92 7.39 -10.08
C LEU A 31 -1.65 7.85 -10.82
N PRO A 32 -0.93 8.85 -10.28
CA PRO A 32 0.39 9.20 -10.77
C PRO A 32 1.35 8.01 -10.75
N LYS A 33 2.40 8.12 -11.55
CA LYS A 33 3.53 7.19 -11.52
C LYS A 33 4.07 7.09 -10.07
N ARG A 34 4.32 5.86 -9.61
CA ARG A 34 4.95 5.58 -8.32
C ARG A 34 6.46 5.71 -8.43
N GLU A 35 7.10 6.11 -7.34
CA GLU A 35 8.56 6.03 -7.22
C GLU A 35 9.03 4.58 -7.40
N ASP A 36 10.27 4.41 -7.88
CA ASP A 36 10.77 3.10 -8.28
C ASP A 36 10.77 2.10 -7.11
N VAL A 37 11.08 2.56 -5.89
CA VAL A 37 11.02 1.72 -4.67
C VAL A 37 9.60 1.24 -4.35
N LEU A 38 8.59 2.11 -4.48
CA LEU A 38 7.19 1.74 -4.23
C LEU A 38 6.69 0.75 -5.28
N ALA A 39 7.08 0.93 -6.54
CA ALA A 39 6.75 0.01 -7.62
C ALA A 39 7.41 -1.37 -7.42
N GLU A 40 8.67 -1.40 -6.97
CA GLU A 40 9.37 -2.65 -6.62
C GLU A 40 8.67 -3.38 -5.49
N MET A 41 8.25 -2.67 -4.43
CA MET A 41 7.53 -3.27 -3.31
C MET A 41 6.15 -3.80 -3.71
N GLU A 42 5.43 -3.09 -4.59
CA GLU A 42 4.15 -3.57 -5.17
C GLU A 42 4.34 -4.89 -5.94
N GLN A 43 5.41 -4.98 -6.72
CA GLN A 43 5.76 -6.20 -7.45
C GLN A 43 6.13 -7.33 -6.49
N TYR A 44 7.01 -7.07 -5.52
CA TYR A 44 7.41 -8.05 -4.51
C TYR A 44 6.21 -8.58 -3.72
N ALA A 45 5.31 -7.68 -3.30
CA ALA A 45 4.07 -8.05 -2.61
C ALA A 45 3.16 -8.92 -3.48
N THR A 46 3.11 -8.65 -4.78
CA THR A 46 2.34 -9.46 -5.75
C THR A 46 2.93 -10.87 -5.88
N GLU A 47 4.25 -10.98 -6.03
CA GLU A 47 4.94 -12.26 -6.20
C GLU A 47 4.89 -13.14 -4.95
N HIS A 48 4.95 -12.52 -3.77
CA HIS A 48 5.01 -13.21 -2.48
C HIS A 48 3.65 -13.29 -1.76
N ASN A 49 2.58 -12.78 -2.39
CA ASN A 49 1.23 -12.69 -1.80
C ASN A 49 1.22 -11.98 -0.43
N ILE A 50 2.02 -10.91 -0.29
CA ILE A 50 2.08 -10.11 0.93
C ILE A 50 0.96 -9.07 0.87
N PRO A 51 0.11 -8.98 1.91
CA PRO A 51 -0.95 -7.98 1.95
C PRO A 51 -0.32 -6.59 2.10
N ILE A 52 -0.66 -5.69 1.17
CA ILE A 52 -0.35 -4.27 1.26
C ILE A 52 -1.63 -3.46 1.02
N VAL A 53 -1.65 -2.22 1.48
CA VAL A 53 -2.80 -1.31 1.26
C VAL A 53 -2.97 -0.91 -0.21
N GLY A 54 -1.90 -1.01 -1.01
CA GLY A 54 -1.88 -0.57 -2.41
C GLY A 54 -1.86 0.96 -2.57
N PRO A 55 -1.50 1.48 -3.76
CA PRO A 55 -1.20 2.90 -3.96
C PRO A 55 -2.42 3.81 -3.84
N ALA A 56 -3.63 3.33 -4.18
CA ALA A 56 -4.84 4.12 -4.07
C ALA A 56 -5.16 4.46 -2.60
N VAL A 57 -5.09 3.46 -1.71
CA VAL A 57 -5.36 3.64 -0.27
C VAL A 57 -4.20 4.36 0.40
N ALA A 58 -2.96 4.03 0.06
CA ALA A 58 -1.78 4.64 0.66
C ALA A 58 -1.72 6.17 0.46
N ARG A 59 -2.21 6.67 -0.67
CA ARG A 59 -2.37 8.11 -0.90
C ARG A 59 -3.40 8.75 0.02
N ILE A 60 -4.54 8.10 0.25
CA ILE A 60 -5.54 8.60 1.20
C ILE A 60 -4.93 8.68 2.59
N LEU A 61 -4.21 7.64 3.00
CA LEU A 61 -3.47 7.58 4.26
C LEU A 61 -2.48 8.76 4.38
N GLU A 62 -1.61 8.95 3.39
CA GLU A 62 -0.68 10.09 3.32
C GLU A 62 -1.42 11.44 3.46
N GLN A 63 -2.49 11.66 2.70
CA GLN A 63 -3.27 12.89 2.77
C GLN A 63 -3.89 13.12 4.15
N LEU A 64 -4.39 12.06 4.82
CA LEU A 64 -4.92 12.17 6.17
C LEU A 64 -3.83 12.60 7.17
N ALA A 65 -2.63 12.04 7.06
CA ALA A 65 -1.49 12.45 7.89
C ALA A 65 -1.09 13.91 7.65
N LEU A 66 -1.05 14.35 6.39
CA LEU A 66 -0.78 15.74 6.03
C LEU A 66 -1.85 16.70 6.56
N MET A 67 -3.13 16.35 6.43
CA MET A 67 -4.26 17.17 6.86
C MET A 67 -4.27 17.44 8.37
N ILE A 68 -3.80 16.49 9.17
CA ILE A 68 -3.71 16.64 10.63
C ILE A 68 -2.35 17.15 11.10
N ASN A 69 -1.43 17.47 10.17
CA ASN A 69 -0.05 17.83 10.45
C ASN A 69 0.63 16.82 11.40
N ALA A 70 0.54 15.53 11.04
CA ALA A 70 1.12 14.46 11.85
C ALA A 70 2.65 14.59 11.93
N HIS A 71 3.20 14.53 13.14
CA HIS A 71 4.65 14.44 13.38
C HIS A 71 5.08 13.04 13.85
N THR A 72 4.12 12.21 14.27
CA THR A 72 4.39 10.83 14.66
C THR A 72 3.25 9.93 14.21
N VAL A 73 3.60 8.83 13.53
CA VAL A 73 2.67 7.76 13.15
C VAL A 73 3.12 6.48 13.84
N PHE A 74 2.17 5.73 14.40
CA PHE A 74 2.38 4.39 14.93
C PHE A 74 1.58 3.41 14.08
N GLU A 75 2.26 2.42 13.50
CA GLU A 75 1.67 1.43 12.60
C GLU A 75 1.68 0.04 13.26
N LEU A 76 0.52 -0.62 13.27
CA LEU A 76 0.35 -1.98 13.80
C LEU A 76 0.04 -2.94 12.65
N GLY A 77 0.99 -3.82 12.32
CA GLY A 77 0.89 -4.70 11.16
C GLY A 77 1.43 -4.02 9.90
N SER A 78 2.73 -3.75 9.91
CA SER A 78 3.40 -2.94 8.88
C SER A 78 3.83 -3.77 7.66
N ALA A 79 3.77 -5.11 7.75
CA ALA A 79 4.20 -6.05 6.72
C ALA A 79 5.60 -5.66 6.19
N ILE A 80 5.80 -5.61 4.88
CA ILE A 80 7.09 -5.22 4.29
C ILE A 80 7.34 -3.70 4.29
N GLY A 81 6.62 -2.90 5.07
CA GLY A 81 6.85 -1.47 5.21
C GLY A 81 6.29 -0.59 4.08
N TYR A 82 5.42 -1.13 3.21
CA TYR A 82 4.88 -0.38 2.08
C TYR A 82 4.18 0.91 2.53
N SER A 83 3.19 0.81 3.44
CA SER A 83 2.51 1.96 4.05
C SER A 83 3.44 2.85 4.86
N THR A 84 4.46 2.26 5.50
CA THR A 84 5.46 2.98 6.31
C THR A 84 6.20 4.05 5.49
N ILE A 85 6.50 3.79 4.21
CA ILE A 85 7.12 4.79 3.32
C ILE A 85 6.18 5.98 3.08
N TRP A 86 4.89 5.74 2.84
CA TRP A 86 3.90 6.82 2.67
C TRP A 86 3.74 7.65 3.94
N TRP A 87 3.80 7.02 5.11
CA TRP A 87 3.83 7.73 6.37
C TRP A 87 5.09 8.57 6.53
N ALA A 88 6.25 8.02 6.17
CA ALA A 88 7.53 8.73 6.27
C ALA A 88 7.54 9.97 5.38
N GLN A 89 7.00 9.87 4.17
CA GLN A 89 6.81 11.01 3.26
C GLN A 89 5.90 12.08 3.88
N ALA A 90 4.79 11.67 4.51
CA ALA A 90 3.84 12.61 5.11
C ALA A 90 4.39 13.34 6.36
N VAL A 91 5.10 12.64 7.25
CA VAL A 91 5.62 13.24 8.50
C VAL A 91 6.88 14.08 8.29
N GLY A 92 7.59 13.88 7.18
CA GLY A 92 8.78 14.64 6.78
C GLY A 92 10.04 14.34 7.59
N GLU A 93 11.12 15.07 7.30
CA GLU A 93 12.47 14.82 7.85
C GLU A 93 12.55 14.83 9.38
N ASN A 94 11.74 15.66 10.03
CA ASN A 94 11.69 15.79 11.49
C ASN A 94 10.59 14.93 12.13
N GLY A 95 9.86 14.16 11.32
CA GLY A 95 8.81 13.28 11.76
C GLY A 95 9.33 11.90 12.17
N ARG A 96 8.44 11.08 12.73
CA ARG A 96 8.76 9.72 13.12
C ARG A 96 7.64 8.75 12.75
N VAL A 97 7.99 7.62 12.15
CA VAL A 97 7.08 6.50 11.95
C VAL A 97 7.58 5.34 12.80
N ILE A 98 6.70 4.73 13.58
CA ILE A 98 7.01 3.55 14.40
C ILE A 98 6.41 2.36 13.67
N TYR A 99 7.29 1.58 13.03
CA TYR A 99 6.98 0.31 12.41
C TYR A 99 6.81 -0.76 13.49
N THR A 100 5.71 -1.52 13.43
CA THR A 100 5.56 -2.76 14.20
C THR A 100 4.93 -3.85 13.35
N ASP A 101 5.46 -5.07 13.49
CA ASP A 101 4.91 -6.27 12.88
C ASP A 101 5.10 -7.48 13.81
N GLY A 102 4.20 -8.46 13.71
CA GLY A 102 4.23 -9.67 14.52
C GLY A 102 5.17 -10.75 13.97
N ASP A 103 5.52 -10.70 12.69
CA ASP A 103 6.47 -11.61 12.06
C ASP A 103 7.81 -10.91 11.84
N ALA A 104 8.87 -11.43 12.48
CA ALA A 104 10.22 -10.88 12.35
C ALA A 104 10.73 -10.88 10.90
N LYS A 105 10.26 -11.81 10.05
CA LYS A 105 10.65 -11.86 8.63
C LYS A 105 10.16 -10.65 7.84
N ASN A 106 9.02 -10.08 8.23
CA ASN A 106 8.51 -8.85 7.63
C ASN A 106 9.42 -7.67 7.98
N ALA A 107 9.85 -7.60 9.25
CA ALA A 107 10.75 -6.55 9.73
C ALA A 107 12.16 -6.64 9.13
N GLU A 108 12.67 -7.85 8.88
CA GLU A 108 13.96 -8.05 8.19
C GLU A 108 13.91 -7.66 6.70
N ARG A 109 12.73 -7.69 6.09
CA ARG A 109 12.54 -7.37 4.67
C ARG A 109 12.26 -5.88 4.43
N ALA A 110 11.59 -5.22 5.38
CA ALA A 110 11.24 -3.81 5.34
C ALA A 110 12.48 -2.90 5.30
#